data_AF-A0A349LND6-F1
#
_entry.id   AF-A0A349LND6-F1
#
_cell.length_a   1.000
_cell.length_b   1.000
_cell.length_c   1.000
_cell.angle_alpha   90.00
_cell.angle_beta   90.00
_cell.angle_gamma   90.00
#
_symmetry.space_group_name_H-M   'P 1'
#
loop_
_entity.id
_entity.type
_entity.pdbx_description
1 polymer ?
#
loop_
_entity_poly.entity_id
_entity_poly.type
_entity_poly.pdbx_seq_one_letter_code
_entity_poly.pdbx_strand_id
1 'polypeptide(L)'
;MKKCLVAFAALAAFSGFAQAEEKIQILGTQELVNVCKLPASPESRSFCIGYTTSVYDAYLMTRHPQRAKPFICVTQPAPPRDTVIGDFVKWAGENPQTADKPAAGVVLGYLAVRFPGGKK
;
A
#
# COMPACT_ATOMS: atom_id res chain seq x y z
N MET A 1 28.78 44.04 -9.64
CA MET A 1 28.09 42.92 -10.32
C MET A 1 28.72 41.54 -10.06
N LYS A 2 30.05 41.37 -9.94
CA LYS A 2 30.68 40.06 -9.67
C LYS A 2 30.40 39.46 -8.27
N LYS A 3 30.19 40.30 -7.26
CA LYS A 3 29.94 39.86 -5.86
C LYS A 3 28.57 39.19 -5.67
N CYS A 4 27.57 39.54 -6.48
CA CYS A 4 26.23 38.96 -6.38
C CYS A 4 26.15 37.55 -7.00
N LEU A 5 26.99 37.25 -8.00
CA LEU A 5 27.02 35.94 -8.66
C LEU A 5 27.56 34.83 -7.75
N VAL A 6 28.53 35.16 -6.88
CA VAL A 6 29.11 34.19 -5.94
C VAL A 6 28.12 33.82 -4.82
N ALA A 7 27.28 34.77 -4.40
CA ALA A 7 26.27 34.53 -3.37
C ALA A 7 25.14 33.59 -3.84
N PHE A 8 24.75 33.67 -5.12
CA PHE A 8 23.71 32.78 -5.67
C PHE A 8 24.20 31.33 -5.87
N ALA A 9 25.48 31.14 -6.20
CA ALA A 9 26.05 29.80 -6.37
C ALA A 9 26.12 29.00 -5.05
N ALA A 10 26.31 29.69 -3.91
CA ALA A 10 26.37 29.05 -2.60
C ALA A 10 25.01 28.49 -2.12
N LEU A 11 23.89 29.12 -2.52
CA LEU A 11 22.54 28.69 -2.13
C LEU A 11 22.06 27.46 -2.91
N ALA A 12 22.55 27.25 -4.14
CA ALA A 12 22.19 26.10 -4.97
C ALA A 12 22.88 24.79 -4.53
N ALA A 13 23.94 24.87 -3.71
CA ALA A 13 24.69 23.69 -3.26
C ALA A 13 24.03 22.95 -2.07
N PHE A 14 23.04 23.55 -1.39
CA PHE A 14 22.41 22.97 -0.20
C PHE A 14 21.09 22.23 -0.47
N SER A 15 20.49 22.37 -1.65
CA SER A 15 19.22 21.72 -2.00
C SER A 15 19.35 20.23 -2.34
N GLY A 16 20.55 19.68 -2.46
CA GLY A 16 20.79 18.29 -2.85
C GLY A 16 20.87 17.26 -1.71
N PHE A 17 21.06 17.69 -0.46
CA PHE A 17 21.36 16.77 0.65
C PHE A 17 20.13 16.30 1.45
N ALA A 18 18.98 16.97 1.34
CA ALA A 18 17.79 16.65 2.13
C ALA A 18 17.05 15.39 1.67
N GLN A 19 17.30 14.89 0.44
CA GLN A 19 16.60 13.74 -0.13
C GLN A 19 17.32 12.39 0.09
N ALA A 20 18.55 12.40 0.63
CA ALA A 20 19.42 11.22 0.63
C ALA A 20 19.25 10.29 1.85
N GLU A 21 18.54 10.72 2.90
CA GLU A 21 18.40 9.97 4.17
C GLU A 21 16.95 9.54 4.47
N GLU A 22 16.05 9.61 3.49
CA GLU A 22 14.68 9.14 3.69
C GLU A 22 14.68 7.60 3.73
N LYS A 23 14.63 7.05 4.94
CA LYS A 23 14.43 5.62 5.16
C LYS A 23 13.15 5.19 4.45
N ILE A 24 13.21 4.16 3.60
CA ILE A 24 12.03 3.56 2.99
C ILE A 24 11.06 3.16 4.10
N GLN A 25 9.97 3.90 4.23
CA GLN A 25 8.97 3.65 5.26
C GLN A 25 8.09 2.49 4.81
N ILE A 26 7.96 1.48 5.67
CA ILE A 26 7.03 0.38 5.47
C ILE A 26 5.68 0.86 6.03
N LEU A 27 4.70 1.07 5.15
CA LEU A 27 3.36 1.49 5.55
C LEU A 27 2.75 0.51 6.57
N GLY A 28 2.34 1.02 7.72
CA GLY A 28 1.66 0.23 8.75
C GLY A 28 0.20 -0.03 8.42
N THR A 29 -0.36 -1.13 8.93
CA THR A 29 -1.77 -1.48 8.68
C THR A 29 -2.72 -0.43 9.24
N GLN A 30 -2.46 0.06 10.47
CA GLN A 30 -3.29 1.10 11.07
C GLN A 30 -3.26 2.41 10.29
N GLU A 31 -2.10 2.74 9.71
CA GLU A 31 -1.92 3.90 8.86
C GLU A 31 -2.74 3.76 7.57
N LEU A 32 -2.62 2.62 6.87
CA LEU A 32 -3.44 2.33 5.69
C LEU A 32 -4.94 2.39 6.03
N VAL A 33 -5.36 1.81 7.15
CA VAL A 33 -6.75 1.84 7.62
C VAL A 33 -7.22 3.28 7.84
N ASN A 34 -6.39 4.15 8.42
CA ASN A 34 -6.75 5.54 8.64
C ASN A 34 -6.94 6.32 7.33
N VAL A 35 -6.12 6.04 6.32
CA VAL A 35 -6.27 6.64 4.99
C VAL A 35 -7.49 6.09 4.24
N CYS A 36 -7.81 4.81 4.42
CA CYS A 36 -8.88 4.14 3.66
C CYS A 36 -10.27 4.17 4.31
N LYS A 37 -10.41 4.76 5.51
CA LYS A 37 -11.71 4.92 6.17
C LYS A 37 -12.66 5.79 5.34
N LEU A 38 -13.94 5.42 5.38
CA LEU A 38 -15.01 6.20 4.77
C LEU A 38 -15.64 7.18 5.77
N PRO A 39 -16.10 8.36 5.33
CA PRO A 39 -15.95 8.89 3.97
C PRO A 39 -14.50 9.29 3.65
N ALA A 40 -14.03 8.97 2.45
CA ALA A 40 -12.67 9.25 2.00
C ALA A 40 -12.66 10.40 0.98
N SER A 41 -11.62 11.23 1.00
CA SER A 41 -11.38 12.20 -0.07
C SER A 41 -11.02 11.50 -1.39
N PRO A 42 -11.14 12.17 -2.55
CA PRO A 42 -10.71 11.59 -3.83
C PRO A 42 -9.24 11.14 -3.83
N GLU A 43 -8.37 11.85 -3.13
CA GLU A 43 -6.94 11.55 -3.00
C GLU A 43 -6.74 10.30 -2.15
N SER A 44 -7.40 10.23 -0.98
CA SER A 44 -7.33 9.09 -0.06
C SER A 44 -7.87 7.83 -0.73
N ARG A 45 -9.00 7.94 -1.45
CA ARG A 45 -9.56 6.85 -2.24
C ARG A 45 -8.60 6.39 -3.34
N SER A 46 -8.00 7.31 -4.08
CA SER A 46 -7.03 6.99 -5.13
C SER A 46 -5.80 6.28 -4.58
N PHE A 47 -5.28 6.75 -3.44
CA PHE A 47 -4.18 6.09 -2.74
C PHE A 47 -4.54 4.66 -2.34
N CYS A 48 -5.70 4.45 -1.71
CA CYS A 48 -6.14 3.14 -1.27
C CYS A 48 -6.33 2.17 -2.43
N ILE A 49 -6.97 2.61 -3.51
CA ILE A 49 -7.11 1.80 -4.72
C ILE A 49 -5.74 1.44 -5.28
N GLY A 50 -4.84 2.42 -5.42
CA GLY A 50 -3.49 2.21 -5.96
C GLY A 50 -2.68 1.24 -5.10
N TYR A 51 -2.65 1.44 -3.78
CA TYR A 51 -1.90 0.62 -2.84
C TYR A 51 -2.42 -0.82 -2.79
N THR A 52 -3.72 -1.04 -2.61
CA THR A 52 -4.24 -2.41 -2.51
C THR A 52 -4.17 -3.16 -3.84
N THR A 53 -4.30 -2.45 -4.96
CA THR A 53 -4.12 -3.03 -6.30
C THR A 53 -2.68 -3.45 -6.52
N SER A 54 -1.71 -2.58 -6.24
CA SER A 54 -0.29 -2.89 -6.44
C SER A 54 0.19 -4.02 -5.55
N VAL A 55 -0.32 -4.13 -4.31
CA VAL A 55 -0.06 -5.27 -3.42
C VAL A 55 -0.55 -6.58 -4.03
N TYR A 56 -1.79 -6.61 -4.56
CA TYR A 56 -2.32 -7.81 -5.21
C TYR A 56 -1.58 -8.14 -6.51
N ASP A 57 -1.27 -7.14 -7.33
CA ASP A 57 -0.50 -7.32 -8.56
C ASP A 57 0.91 -7.85 -8.26
N ALA A 58 1.56 -7.35 -7.21
CA ALA A 58 2.85 -7.87 -6.75
C ALA A 58 2.76 -9.35 -6.36
N TYR A 59 1.70 -9.77 -5.67
CA TYR A 59 1.44 -11.18 -5.39
C TYR A 59 1.27 -12.00 -6.69
N LEU A 60 0.54 -11.47 -7.68
CA LEU A 60 0.38 -12.13 -8.98
C LEU A 60 1.68 -12.22 -9.78
N MET A 61 2.55 -11.21 -9.70
CA MET A 61 3.82 -11.16 -10.42
C MET A 61 4.91 -12.04 -9.80
N THR A 62 4.94 -12.16 -8.47
CA THR A 62 6.06 -12.82 -7.76
C THR A 62 5.84 -14.31 -7.48
N ARG A 63 4.60 -14.80 -7.62
CA ARG A 63 4.29 -16.22 -7.42
C ARG A 63 4.89 -17.10 -8.51
N HIS A 64 5.59 -18.15 -8.11
CA HIS A 64 6.12 -19.15 -9.03
C HIS A 64 4.98 -20.06 -9.54
N PRO A 65 4.74 -20.17 -10.87
CA PRO A 65 3.57 -20.87 -11.41
C PRO A 65 3.48 -22.35 -10.99
N GLN A 66 4.64 -23.01 -10.83
CA GLN A 66 4.70 -24.43 -10.45
C GLN A 66 5.00 -24.69 -8.97
N ARG A 67 5.55 -23.71 -8.23
CA ARG A 67 6.09 -23.92 -6.87
C ARG A 67 5.33 -23.14 -5.79
N ALA A 68 4.50 -22.17 -6.19
CA ALA A 68 3.64 -21.41 -5.31
C ALA A 68 2.21 -21.44 -5.84
N LYS A 69 1.42 -22.43 -5.38
CA LYS A 69 -0.01 -22.51 -5.71
C LYS A 69 -0.71 -21.23 -5.25
N PRO A 70 -1.71 -20.73 -6.00
CA PRO A 70 -2.48 -19.56 -5.56
C PRO A 70 -3.16 -19.85 -4.24
N PHE A 71 -2.95 -18.98 -3.26
CA PHE A 71 -3.72 -19.00 -2.01
C PHE A 71 -4.79 -17.89 -1.96
N ILE A 72 -4.71 -16.92 -2.89
CA ILE A 72 -5.76 -15.94 -3.19
C ILE A 72 -6.32 -16.21 -4.59
N CYS A 73 -7.63 -16.40 -4.69
CA CYS A 73 -8.37 -16.73 -5.91
C CYS A 73 -9.59 -15.84 -6.09
N VAL A 74 -9.42 -14.73 -6.82
CA VAL A 74 -10.53 -13.83 -7.19
C VAL A 74 -11.21 -14.35 -8.45
N THR A 75 -12.49 -14.76 -8.34
CA THR A 75 -13.32 -15.17 -9.49
C THR A 75 -13.89 -13.95 -10.21
N GLN A 76 -14.00 -14.02 -11.54
CA GLN A 76 -14.60 -12.95 -12.34
C GLN A 76 -16.12 -13.19 -12.55
N PRO A 77 -16.95 -12.15 -12.52
CA PRO A 77 -16.58 -10.74 -12.25
C PRO A 77 -16.20 -10.53 -10.77
N ALA A 78 -15.10 -9.81 -10.55
CA ALA A 78 -14.64 -9.49 -9.20
C ALA A 78 -15.59 -8.48 -8.53
N PRO A 79 -15.73 -8.50 -7.18
CA PRO A 79 -16.45 -7.45 -6.47
C PRO A 79 -15.85 -6.06 -6.73
N PRO A 80 -16.64 -4.99 -6.58
CA PRO A 80 -16.13 -3.63 -6.71
C PRO A 80 -14.96 -3.40 -5.75
N ARG A 81 -13.88 -2.76 -6.23
CA ARG A 81 -12.67 -2.50 -5.43
C ARG A 81 -12.98 -1.75 -4.14
N ASP A 82 -13.83 -0.73 -4.22
CA ASP A 82 -14.25 0.06 -3.05
C ASP A 82 -14.93 -0.81 -1.98
N THR A 83 -15.73 -1.81 -2.39
CA THR A 83 -16.34 -2.77 -1.46
C THR A 83 -15.27 -3.62 -0.77
N VAL A 84 -14.29 -4.13 -1.51
CA VAL A 84 -13.20 -4.94 -0.94
C VAL A 84 -12.33 -4.11 0.02
N ILE A 85 -12.05 -2.85 -0.32
CA ILE A 85 -11.26 -1.94 0.54
C ILE A 85 -12.05 -1.56 1.80
N GLY A 86 -13.35 -1.27 1.68
CA GLY A 86 -14.20 -1.00 2.84
C GLY A 86 -14.30 -2.21 3.77
N ASP A 87 -14.45 -3.40 3.21
CA ASP A 87 -14.47 -4.66 3.98
C ASP A 87 -13.11 -4.93 4.64
N PHE A 88 -11.99 -4.57 4.01
CA PHE A 88 -10.66 -4.63 4.62
C PHE A 88 -10.55 -3.71 5.84
N VAL A 89 -10.99 -2.45 5.72
CA VAL A 89 -10.98 -1.48 6.83
C VAL A 89 -11.79 -2.00 8.02
N LYS A 90 -12.97 -2.56 7.76
CA LYS A 90 -13.80 -3.19 8.78
C LYS A 90 -13.09 -4.37 9.43
N TRP A 91 -12.61 -5.32 8.62
CA TRP A 91 -11.91 -6.51 9.08
C TRP A 91 -10.67 -6.16 9.92
N ALA A 92 -9.90 -5.15 9.53
CA ALA A 92 -8.73 -4.71 10.28
C ALA A 92 -9.11 -4.14 11.66
N GLY A 93 -10.25 -3.45 11.76
CA GLY A 93 -10.81 -3.01 13.05
C GLY A 93 -11.21 -4.17 13.97
N GLU A 94 -11.65 -5.29 13.40
CA GLU A 94 -11.96 -6.53 14.12
C GLU A 94 -10.69 -7.37 14.44
N ASN A 95 -9.54 -6.99 13.87
CA ASN A 95 -8.26 -7.71 13.99
C ASN A 95 -7.14 -6.78 14.48
N PRO A 96 -7.24 -6.20 15.69
CA PRO A 96 -6.31 -5.19 16.20
C PRO A 96 -4.87 -5.68 16.31
N GLN A 97 -4.64 -6.99 16.41
CA GLN A 97 -3.32 -7.63 16.39
C GLN A 97 -2.58 -7.50 15.04
N THR A 98 -3.17 -6.82 14.07
CA THR A 98 -2.56 -6.52 12.76
C THR A 98 -2.11 -5.07 12.62
N ALA A 99 -2.50 -4.19 13.55
CA ALA A 99 -2.37 -2.74 13.44
C ALA A 99 -0.93 -2.26 13.18
N ASP A 100 0.06 -2.86 13.85
CA ASP A 100 1.48 -2.54 13.78
C ASP A 100 2.24 -3.33 12.69
N LYS A 101 1.56 -4.26 12.01
CA LYS A 101 2.17 -5.09 10.96
C LYS A 101 2.22 -4.36 9.62
N PRO A 102 3.16 -4.73 8.72
CA PRO A 102 3.23 -4.18 7.37
C PRO A 102 1.91 -4.36 6.61
N ALA A 103 1.37 -3.25 6.09
CA ALA A 103 0.05 -3.22 5.47
C ALA A 103 -0.06 -4.18 4.27
N ALA A 104 0.97 -4.26 3.42
CA ALA A 104 0.98 -5.14 2.25
C ALA A 104 0.75 -6.62 2.63
N GLY A 105 1.45 -7.12 3.66
CA GLY A 105 1.29 -8.49 4.13
C GLY A 105 -0.10 -8.74 4.70
N VAL A 106 -0.62 -7.77 5.47
CA VAL A 106 -1.96 -7.86 6.06
C VAL A 106 -3.06 -7.80 5.00
N VAL A 107 -2.92 -6.96 3.97
CA VAL A 107 -3.84 -6.92 2.82
C VAL A 107 -3.86 -8.27 2.10
N LEU A 108 -2.71 -8.89 1.83
CA LEU A 108 -2.67 -10.23 1.22
C LEU A 108 -3.30 -11.30 2.13
N GLY A 109 -3.04 -11.24 3.43
CA GLY A 109 -3.66 -12.13 4.41
C GLY A 109 -5.19 -12.00 4.44
N TYR A 110 -5.69 -10.77 4.44
CA TYR A 110 -7.11 -10.47 4.32
C TYR A 110 -7.72 -11.02 3.02
N LEU A 111 -7.05 -10.77 1.87
CA LEU A 111 -7.51 -11.27 0.58
C LEU A 111 -7.51 -12.81 0.53
N ALA A 112 -6.59 -13.48 1.23
CA ALA A 112 -6.57 -14.93 1.33
C ALA A 112 -7.77 -15.48 2.12
N VAL A 113 -8.18 -14.80 3.19
CA VAL A 113 -9.39 -15.14 3.95
C VAL A 113 -10.65 -14.88 3.13
N ARG A 114 -10.71 -13.75 2.42
CA ARG A 114 -11.87 -13.35 1.61
C ARG A 114 -12.03 -14.18 0.34
N PHE A 115 -10.92 -14.53 -0.30
CA PHE A 115 -10.88 -15.20 -1.61
C PHE A 115 -9.96 -16.43 -1.55
N PRO A 116 -10.30 -17.47 -0.78
CA PRO A 116 -9.42 -18.61 -0.57
C PRO A 116 -9.15 -19.40 -1.87
N GLY A 117 -7.88 -19.72 -2.12
CA GLY A 117 -7.45 -20.52 -3.27
C GLY A 117 -7.21 -22.00 -2.94
N GLY A 118 -8.09 -22.88 -3.41
CA GLY A 118 -8.01 -24.33 -3.16
C GLY A 118 -8.58 -24.73 -1.80
N LYS A 119 -9.30 -25.86 -1.76
CA LYS A 119 -10.24 -26.26 -0.70
C LYS A 119 -9.59 -26.40 0.68
N LYS A 120 -10.43 -26.23 1.73
CA LYS A 120 -10.29 -26.95 3.00
C LYS A 120 -9.91 -28.41 2.75
#